data_AF-A0A2H4SCA7-F1
#
_entry.id   AF-A0A2H4SCA7-F1
#
_cell.length_a   1.000
_cell.length_b   1.000
_cell.length_c   1.000
_cell.angle_alpha   90.00
_cell.angle_beta   90.00
_cell.angle_gamma   90.00
#
_symmetry.space_group_name_H-M   'P 1'
#
loop_
_entity.id
_entity.type
_entity.pdbx_description
1 polymer ?
#
loop_
_entity_poly.entity_id
_entity_poly.type
_entity_poly.pdbx_seq_one_letter_code
_entity_poly.pdbx_strand_id
1 'polypeptide(L)'
;MITPFRSTAAAMSRTHNPQATYYDGRLRQGPALIRARRPYLFKNAFTGLGLLAIVGGIYYYTLSAVGQDDFEDVKVPDIPRKPTEAK
;
A
#
# COMPACT_ATOMS: atom_id res chain seq x y z
N MET A 1 -67.88 -5.72 10.31
CA MET A 1 -67.42 -4.83 9.22
C MET A 1 -65.91 -4.99 9.14
N ILE A 2 -65.44 -5.52 8.01
CA ILE A 2 -64.12 -6.13 7.82
C ILE A 2 -63.07 -5.04 7.53
N THR A 3 -61.99 -5.01 8.31
CA THR A 3 -60.80 -4.19 8.05
C THR A 3 -60.02 -4.80 6.87
N PRO A 4 -59.70 -4.06 5.79
CA PRO A 4 -58.77 -4.58 4.81
C PRO A 4 -57.33 -4.41 5.31
N PHE A 5 -56.69 -5.55 5.60
CA PHE A 5 -55.24 -5.68 5.65
C PHE A 5 -54.67 -5.28 4.29
N ARG A 6 -54.17 -4.04 4.19
CA ARG A 6 -53.59 -3.52 2.96
C ARG A 6 -52.21 -4.15 2.76
N SER A 7 -52.21 -5.17 1.89
CA SER A 7 -51.08 -5.87 1.28
C SER A 7 -49.80 -5.02 1.18
N THR A 8 -48.81 -5.36 2.01
CA THR A 8 -47.40 -4.96 1.85
C THR A 8 -46.74 -5.77 0.72
N ALA A 9 -47.22 -5.62 -0.51
CA ALA A 9 -46.56 -6.20 -1.69
C ALA A 9 -45.24 -5.48 -2.05
N ALA A 10 -44.95 -4.33 -1.43
CA ALA A 10 -43.70 -3.59 -1.62
C ALA A 10 -42.49 -4.14 -0.81
N ALA A 11 -42.68 -5.18 0.02
CA ALA A 11 -41.65 -5.68 0.92
C ALA A 11 -40.81 -6.86 0.37
N MET A 12 -41.07 -7.35 -0.85
CA MET A 12 -40.46 -8.58 -1.35
C MET A 12 -39.80 -8.44 -2.72
N SER A 13 -38.87 -7.50 -2.84
CA SER A 13 -37.78 -7.57 -3.84
C SER A 13 -36.45 -7.77 -3.11
N ARG A 14 -36.37 -8.85 -2.32
CA ARG A 14 -35.09 -9.34 -1.78
C ARG A 14 -34.40 -10.15 -2.87
N THR A 15 -33.77 -9.47 -3.82
CA THR A 15 -32.74 -10.08 -4.66
C THR A 15 -31.58 -10.48 -3.74
N HIS A 16 -31.53 -11.76 -3.36
CA HIS A 16 -30.43 -12.30 -2.56
C HIS A 16 -29.18 -12.42 -3.44
N ASN A 17 -28.53 -11.28 -3.71
CA ASN A 17 -27.19 -11.26 -4.26
C ASN A 17 -26.21 -11.50 -3.09
N PRO A 18 -25.51 -12.65 -3.01
CA PRO A 18 -24.57 -12.91 -1.92
C PRO A 18 -23.44 -11.87 -1.83
N GLN A 19 -23.15 -11.16 -2.93
CA GLN A 19 -22.19 -10.05 -2.97
C GLN A 19 -22.64 -8.79 -2.22
N ALA A 20 -23.95 -8.61 -2.03
CA ALA A 20 -24.52 -7.45 -1.33
C ALA A 20 -24.22 -7.43 0.18
N THR A 21 -23.73 -8.54 0.74
CA THR A 21 -23.39 -8.67 2.17
C THR A 21 -22.12 -7.89 2.53
N TYR A 22 -21.18 -7.73 1.59
CA TYR A 22 -19.89 -7.08 1.83
C TYR A 22 -19.70 -5.77 1.05
N TYR A 23 -20.31 -5.66 -0.13
CA TYR A 23 -20.23 -4.49 -0.99
C TYR A 23 -21.62 -4.04 -1.42
N ASP A 24 -21.82 -2.73 -1.50
CA ASP A 24 -23.04 -2.13 -2.05
C ASP A 24 -23.07 -2.29 -3.59
N GLY A 25 -24.22 -2.07 -4.23
CA GLY A 25 -24.38 -2.08 -5.69
C GLY A 25 -23.50 -1.04 -6.42
N ARG A 26 -22.91 -0.08 -5.68
CA ARG A 26 -21.92 0.88 -6.16
C ARG A 26 -20.47 0.48 -5.85
N LEU A 27 -20.22 -0.78 -5.50
CA LEU A 27 -18.91 -1.33 -5.07
C LEU A 27 -18.30 -0.64 -3.84
N ARG A 28 -19.13 0.06 -3.05
CA ARG A 28 -18.69 0.66 -1.78
C ARG A 28 -18.66 -0.41 -0.70
N GLN A 29 -17.72 -0.29 0.24
CA GLN A 29 -17.65 -1.21 1.37
C GLN A 29 -18.91 -1.08 2.24
N GLY A 30 -19.58 -2.19 2.50
CA GLY A 30 -20.74 -2.24 3.39
C GLY A 30 -20.35 -2.07 4.87
N PRO A 31 -21.29 -1.69 5.75
CA PRO A 31 -21.03 -1.46 7.17
C PRO A 31 -20.52 -2.72 7.90
N ALA A 32 -20.94 -3.91 7.46
CA ALA A 32 -20.47 -5.19 7.98
C ALA A 32 -18.96 -5.39 7.74
N LEU A 33 -18.49 -5.06 6.53
CA LEU A 33 -17.08 -5.19 6.13
C LEU A 33 -16.18 -4.20 6.88
N ILE A 34 -16.65 -2.96 7.06
CA ILE A 34 -15.91 -1.92 7.81
C ILE A 34 -15.68 -2.39 9.24
N ARG A 35 -16.72 -2.91 9.92
CA ARG A 35 -16.59 -3.43 11.30
C ARG A 35 -15.61 -4.58 11.39
N ALA A 36 -15.66 -5.52 10.44
CA ALA A 36 -14.74 -6.66 10.40
C ALA A 36 -13.27 -6.23 10.21
N ARG A 37 -13.01 -5.10 9.55
CA ARG A 37 -11.65 -4.60 9.28
C ARG A 37 -11.08 -3.67 10.35
N ARG A 38 -11.92 -3.08 11.21
CA ARG A 38 -11.49 -2.20 12.32
C ARG A 38 -10.29 -2.72 13.12
N PRO A 39 -10.22 -4.00 13.54
CA PRO A 39 -9.10 -4.46 14.36
C PRO A 39 -7.78 -4.60 13.60
N TYR A 40 -7.81 -4.76 12.28
CA TYR A 40 -6.61 -5.00 11.47
C TYR A 40 -6.04 -3.72 10.86
N LEU A 41 -6.83 -2.65 10.74
CA LEU A 41 -6.39 -1.41 10.12
C LEU A 41 -5.18 -0.82 10.87
N PHE A 42 -5.28 -0.71 12.20
CA PHE A 42 -4.18 -0.18 13.02
C PHE A 42 -2.99 -1.13 13.10
N LYS A 43 -3.24 -2.43 13.30
CA LYS A 43 -2.17 -3.43 13.42
C LYS A 43 -1.36 -3.54 12.13
N ASN A 44 -2.03 -3.55 10.99
CA ASN A 44 -1.38 -3.63 9.68
C ASN A 44 -0.71 -2.31 9.29
N ALA A 45 -1.28 -1.17 9.68
CA ALA A 45 -0.63 0.12 9.48
C ALA A 45 0.68 0.20 10.26
N PHE A 46 0.67 -0.25 11.52
CA PHE A 46 1.87 -0.27 12.35
C PHE A 46 2.95 -1.19 11.79
N THR A 47 2.60 -2.41 11.35
CA THR A 47 3.57 -3.31 10.73
C THR A 47 4.10 -2.74 9.41
N GLY A 48 3.24 -2.14 8.59
CA GLY A 48 3.64 -1.47 7.35
C GLY A 48 4.59 -0.30 7.60
N LEU A 49 4.29 0.54 8.59
CA LEU A 49 5.18 1.64 9.00
C LEU A 49 6.51 1.14 9.55
N GLY A 50 6.51 0.06 10.35
CA GLY A 50 7.73 -0.56 10.83
C GLY A 50 8.63 -1.07 9.70
N LEU A 51 8.04 -1.74 8.70
CA LEU A 51 8.76 -2.18 7.50
C LEU A 51 9.33 -1.00 6.71
N LEU A 52 8.52 0.04 6.49
CA LEU A 52 8.98 1.25 5.78
C LEU A 52 10.11 1.95 6.53
N ALA A 53 10.03 2.04 7.86
CA ALA A 53 11.07 2.65 8.69
C ALA A 53 12.38 1.85 8.63
N ILE A 54 12.33 0.52 8.68
CA ILE A 54 13.51 -0.34 8.58
C ILE A 54 14.17 -0.19 7.20
N VAL A 55 13.40 -0.36 6.12
CA VAL A 55 13.93 -0.27 4.76
C VAL A 55 14.45 1.13 4.46
N GLY A 56 13.68 2.16 4.81
CA GLY A 56 14.08 3.56 4.63
C GLY A 56 15.31 3.92 5.48
N GLY A 57 15.40 3.40 6.70
CA GLY A 57 16.55 3.59 7.58
C GLY A 57 17.81 2.95 7.03
N ILE A 58 17.74 1.71 6.53
CA ILE A 58 18.87 1.05 5.86
C ILE A 58 19.29 1.86 4.62
N TYR A 59 18.35 2.24 3.77
CA TYR A 59 18.63 3.02 2.56
C TYR A 59 19.34 4.34 2.90
N TYR A 60 18.77 5.11 3.84
CA TYR A 60 19.34 6.38 4.29
C TYR A 60 20.74 6.20 4.91
N TYR A 61 20.90 5.16 5.73
CA TYR A 61 22.18 4.83 6.34
C TYR A 61 23.22 4.50 5.27
N THR A 62 22.89 3.69 4.28
CA THR A 62 23.85 3.33 3.21
C THR A 62 24.30 4.55 2.42
N LEU A 63 23.39 5.50 2.13
CA LEU A 63 23.76 6.73 1.45
C LEU A 63 24.70 7.59 2.30
N SER A 64 24.45 7.67 3.61
CA SER A 64 25.27 8.45 4.56
C SER A 64 26.62 7.80 4.84
N ALA A 65 26.68 6.47 4.93
CA ALA A 65 27.86 5.72 5.31
C ALA A 65 28.82 5.49 4.13
N VAL A 66 28.29 5.30 2.92
CA VAL A 66 29.11 5.08 1.71
C VAL A 66 29.56 6.40 1.08
N GLY A 67 28.78 7.47 1.24
CA GLY A 67 29.13 8.79 0.68
C GLY A 67 30.35 9.47 1.30
N GLN A 68 31.00 8.85 2.29
CA GLN A 68 32.18 9.35 3.00
C GLN A 68 33.48 8.70 2.52
N ASP A 69 33.57 8.35 1.23
CA ASP A 69 34.82 7.86 0.65
C ASP A 69 35.66 9.04 0.17
N ASP A 70 36.66 9.41 0.97
CA ASP A 70 37.63 10.44 0.63
C ASP A 70 38.70 9.80 -0.27
N PHE A 71 38.56 9.96 -1.60
CA PHE A 71 39.45 9.40 -2.64
C PHE A 71 40.90 9.95 -2.61
N GLU A 72 41.47 10.22 -1.43
CA GLU A 72 42.78 10.82 -1.23
C GLU A 72 43.93 9.92 -1.70
N ASP A 73 43.72 8.61 -1.76
CA ASP A 73 44.70 7.64 -2.26
C ASP A 73 44.70 7.53 -3.80
N VAL A 74 43.67 8.05 -4.47
CA VAL A 74 43.54 8.06 -5.92
C VAL A 74 44.30 9.26 -6.50
N LYS A 75 45.54 8.99 -6.91
CA LYS A 75 46.39 9.94 -7.64
C LYS A 75 45.84 10.12 -9.05
N VAL A 76 45.24 11.27 -9.36
CA VAL A 76 44.83 11.61 -10.73
C VAL A 76 46.09 11.96 -11.53
N PRO A 77 46.42 11.24 -12.62
CA PRO A 77 47.54 11.62 -13.46
C PRO A 77 47.23 12.92 -14.20
N ASP A 78 48.10 13.92 -14.12
CA ASP A 78 47.93 15.22 -14.80
C ASP A 78 47.91 15.13 -16.34
N ILE A 79 48.33 14.00 -16.89
CA ILE A 79 48.52 13.82 -18.34
C ILE A 79 47.40 12.90 -18.86
N PRO A 80 46.56 13.37 -19.80
CA PRO A 80 45.55 12.52 -20.42
C PRO A 80 46.21 11.30 -21.07
N ARG A 81 45.70 10.10 -20.78
CA ARG A 81 46.21 8.85 -21.36
C ARG A 81 46.15 8.95 -22.88
N LYS A 82 47.31 8.86 -23.53
CA LYS A 82 47.39 8.73 -24.99
C LYS A 82 46.72 7.42 -25.40
N PRO A 83 45.83 7.42 -26.40
CA PRO A 83 45.24 6.19 -26.92
C PRO A 83 46.35 5.22 -27.31
N THR A 84 46.27 3.99 -26.81
CA THR A 84 47.18 2.92 -27.23
C THR A 84 46.96 2.65 -28.71
N GLU A 85 47.94 2.99 -29.54
CA GLU A 85 47.97 2.55 -30.94
C GLU A 85 48.08 1.02 -30.94
N ALA A 86 47.01 0.37 -31.39
CA ALA A 86 46.96 -1.08 -31.58
C ALA A 86 48.02 -1.47 -32.61
N LYS A 87 48.91 -2.39 -32.23
CA LYS A 87 49.89 -3.00 -33.12
C LYS A 87 49.31 -4.24 -33.80
#